data_AF-A0A3D4RLC0-F1
#
_entry.id   AF-A0A3D4RLC0-F1
#
_cell.length_a   1.000
_cell.length_b   1.000
_cell.length_c   1.000
_cell.angle_alpha   90.00
_cell.angle_beta   90.00
_cell.angle_gamma   90.00
#
_symmetry.space_group_name_H-M   'P 1'
#
loop_
_entity.id
_entity.type
_entity.pdbx_description
1 polymer ?
#
loop_
_entity_poly.entity_id
_entity_poly.type
_entity_poly.pdbx_seq_one_letter_code
_entity_poly.pdbx_strand_id
1 'polypeptide(L)' 'MKKYNFNAGPSILPQEVIKQTADAVLDFQGEGLSILEISHRAKYFQPVVDEAEALMKELLGV' A
#
# COMPACT_ATOMS: atom_id res chain seq x y z
N MET A 1 -24.77 -12.05 -3.70
CA MET A 1 -23.95 -13.27 -3.84
C MET A 1 -22.51 -12.94 -3.49
N LYS A 2 -21.84 -13.71 -2.62
CA LYS A 2 -20.42 -13.53 -2.34
C LYS A 2 -19.61 -13.98 -3.57
N LYS A 3 -18.74 -13.11 -4.09
CA LYS A 3 -17.82 -13.47 -5.19
C LYS A 3 -16.58 -14.14 -4.60
N TYR A 4 -16.10 -15.19 -5.25
CA TYR A 4 -14.84 -15.84 -4.92
C TYR A 4 -13.89 -15.65 -6.10
N ASN A 5 -12.73 -15.03 -5.85
CA ASN A 5 -11.72 -14.78 -6.86
C ASN A 5 -10.55 -15.76 -6.66
N PHE A 6 -10.42 -16.71 -7.60
CA PHE A 6 -9.35 -17.72 -7.63
C PHE A 6 -8.38 -17.50 -8.80
N ASN A 7 -8.25 -16.27 -9.29
CA ASN A 7 -7.36 -15.97 -10.41
C ASN A 7 -5.90 -16.31 -10.08
N ALA A 8 -5.17 -16.82 -11.07
CA ALA A 8 -3.75 -17.14 -10.94
C ALA A 8 -2.82 -15.91 -10.93
N GLY A 9 -3.32 -14.76 -11.39
CA GLY A 9 -2.56 -13.51 -11.51
C GLY A 9 -3.14 -12.60 -12.61
N PRO A 10 -3.42 -11.31 -12.36
CA PRO A 10 -3.51 -10.67 -11.03
C PRO A 10 -4.50 -11.38 -10.12
N SER A 11 -4.20 -11.44 -8.81
CA SER A 11 -4.93 -12.22 -7.80
C SER A 11 -5.66 -11.34 -6.78
N ILE A 12 -6.35 -11.96 -5.83
CA ILE A 12 -7.08 -11.24 -4.77
C ILE A 12 -6.12 -10.58 -3.77
N LEU A 13 -6.43 -9.33 -3.39
CA LEU A 13 -5.77 -8.63 -2.28
C LEU A 13 -6.65 -8.69 -1.02
N PRO A 14 -6.05 -8.58 0.19
CA PRO A 14 -6.80 -8.39 1.43
C PRO A 14 -7.72 -7.15 1.35
N GLN A 15 -8.94 -7.27 1.86
CA GLN A 15 -9.94 -6.19 1.77
C GLN A 15 -9.52 -4.94 2.54
N GLU A 16 -8.83 -5.10 3.67
CA GLU A 16 -8.30 -3.98 4.45
C GLU A 16 -7.28 -3.17 3.66
N VAL A 17 -6.41 -3.83 2.90
CA VAL A 17 -5.39 -3.19 2.07
C VAL A 17 -6.06 -2.39 0.95
N ILE A 18 -7.09 -2.95 0.30
CA ILE A 18 -7.86 -2.21 -0.72
C ILE A 18 -8.46 -0.94 -0.12
N LYS A 19 -9.05 -1.03 1.08
CA LYS A 19 -9.63 0.13 1.76
C LYS A 19 -8.58 1.19 2.10
N GLN A 20 -7.48 0.79 2.73
CA GLN A 20 -6.42 1.72 3.14
C GLN A 20 -5.75 2.39 1.93
N THR A 21 -5.50 1.63 0.85
CA THR A 21 -4.98 2.19 -0.40
C THR A 21 -5.96 3.18 -1.02
N ALA A 22 -7.26 2.88 -1.02
CA ALA A 22 -8.27 3.82 -1.53
C ALA A 22 -8.29 5.12 -0.71
N ASP A 23 -8.24 5.03 0.62
CA ASP A 23 -8.17 6.19 1.51
C ASP A 23 -6.90 7.01 1.23
N ALA A 24 -5.73 6.35 1.07
CA ALA A 24 -4.45 7.00 0.75
C ALA A 24 -4.39 7.63 -0.65
N VAL A 25 -5.18 7.12 -1.61
CA VAL A 25 -5.31 7.74 -2.93
C VAL A 25 -6.10 9.04 -2.84
N LEU A 26 -7.05 9.16 -1.91
CA LEU A 26 -7.82 10.38 -1.70
C LEU A 26 -7.05 11.43 -0.89
N ASP A 27 -6.42 11.01 0.19
CA ASP A 27 -5.59 11.86 1.06
C ASP A 27 -4.57 10.99 1.80
N PHE A 28 -3.31 11.07 1.39
CA PHE A 28 -2.24 10.32 2.00
C PHE A 28 -1.86 10.94 3.34
N GLN A 29 -2.20 10.25 4.43
CA GLN A 29 -1.85 10.61 5.81
C GLN A 29 -2.30 12.02 6.25
N GLY A 30 -3.30 12.61 5.59
CA GLY A 30 -3.80 13.94 5.92
C GLY A 30 -2.94 15.08 5.36
N GLU A 31 -2.05 14.78 4.40
CA GLU A 31 -1.21 15.78 3.72
C GLU A 31 -1.98 16.57 2.65
N GLY A 32 -3.24 16.20 2.37
CA GLY A 32 -4.06 16.81 1.33
C GLY A 32 -3.57 16.49 -0.08
N LEU A 33 -2.73 15.45 -0.23
CA LEU A 33 -2.14 14.99 -1.49
C LEU A 33 -2.40 13.49 -1.65
N SER A 34 -2.65 13.04 -2.88
CA SER A 34 -2.74 11.61 -3.17
C SER A 34 -1.38 10.93 -3.00
N ILE A 35 -1.33 9.71 -2.50
CA ILE A 35 -0.09 8.90 -2.49
C ILE A 35 0.54 8.77 -3.90
N LEU A 36 -0.26 8.92 -4.95
CA LEU A 36 0.14 8.83 -6.35
C LEU A 36 0.75 10.15 -6.91
N GLU A 37 0.60 11.26 -6.20
CA GLU A 37 1.08 12.60 -6.61
C GLU A 37 2.35 13.01 -5.87
N ILE A 38 2.72 12.27 -4.83
CA ILE A 38 3.85 12.57 -3.97
C ILE A 38 5.15 12.17 -4.68
N SER A 39 6.16 13.03 -4.61
CA SER A 39 7.49 12.70 -5.10
C SER A 39 8.05 11.50 -4.35
N HIS A 40 8.61 10.52 -5.06
CA HIS A 40 9.31 9.39 -4.44
C HIS A 40 10.52 9.81 -3.58
N ARG A 41 11.00 11.06 -3.70
CA ARG A 41 12.07 11.65 -2.85
C ARG A 41 11.53 12.54 -1.74
N ALA A 42 10.20 12.68 -1.62
CA ALA A 42 9.60 13.47 -0.57
C ALA A 42 9.87 12.84 0.79
N LYS A 43 10.13 13.69 1.79
CA LYS A 43 10.42 13.27 3.16
C LYS A 43 9.32 12.39 3.76
N TYR A 44 8.07 12.60 3.35
CA TYR A 44 6.90 11.86 3.83
C TYR A 44 6.59 10.59 3.00
N PHE A 45 7.25 10.37 1.86
CA PHE A 45 7.16 9.10 1.13
C PHE A 45 8.25 8.11 1.50
N GLN A 46 9.46 8.59 1.84
CA GLN A 46 10.57 7.73 2.25
C GLN A 46 10.20 6.71 3.34
N PRO A 47 9.42 7.06 4.39
CA PRO A 47 8.98 6.10 5.40
C PRO A 47 8.18 4.91 4.85
N VAL A 48 7.40 5.11 3.78
CA VAL A 48 6.63 4.03 3.13
C VAL A 48 7.57 2.98 2.55
N VAL A 49 8.66 3.44 1.91
CA VAL A 49 9.67 2.56 1.32
C VAL A 49 10.46 1.84 2.42
N ASP A 50 10.89 2.59 3.44
CA ASP A 50 11.66 2.05 4.56
C ASP A 50 10.87 0.98 5.32
N GLU A 51 9.59 1.23 5.59
CA GLU A 51 8.69 0.27 6.24
C GLU A 51 8.44 -0.97 5.37
N ALA A 52 8.19 -0.80 4.07
CA ALA A 52 7.99 -1.92 3.15
C ALA A 52 9.23 -2.84 3.08
N GLU A 53 10.43 -2.27 3.02
CA GLU A 53 11.67 -3.04 3.06
C GLU A 53 11.86 -3.77 4.40
N ALA A 54 11.63 -3.07 5.52
CA ALA A 54 11.77 -3.63 6.85
C ALA A 54 10.81 -4.82 7.08
N LEU A 55 9.54 -4.66 6.73
CA LEU A 55 8.53 -5.73 6.86
C LEU A 55 8.86 -6.94 5.98
N MET A 56 9.35 -6.70 4.76
CA MET A 56 9.77 -7.79 3.88
C MET A 56 10.92 -8.58 4.50
N LYS A 57 11.95 -7.88 5.01
CA LYS A 57 13.10 -8.50 5.67
C LYS A 57 12.70 -9.26 6.93
N GLU A 58 11.82 -8.68 7.76
CA GLU A 58 11.27 -9.32 8.95
C GLU A 58 10.55 -10.62 8.61
N LEU A 59 9.66 -10.61 7.61
CA LEU A 59 8.89 -11.79 7.20
C LEU A 59 9.77 -12.90 6.60
N LEU A 60 10.87 -12.53 5.94
CA LEU A 60 11.83 -13.48 5.37
C LEU A 60 12.95 -13.89 6.34
N GLY A 61 13.07 -13.21 7.50
CA GLY A 61 14.11 -13.45 8.48
C GLY A 61 15.53 -13.10 8.00
N VAL A 62 15.68 -12.03 7.22
CA VAL A 62 16.96 -11.56 6.63
C VAL A 62 17.42 -10.22 7.17
#